data_AF-A0A6N8CLK6-F1
#
_entry.id   AF-A0A6N8CLK6-F1
#
_cell.length_a   1.000
_cell.length_b   1.000
_cell.length_c   1.000
_cell.angle_alpha   90.00
_cell.angle_beta   90.00
_cell.angle_gamma   90.00
#
_symmetry.space_group_name_H-M   'P 1'
#
loop_
_entity.id
_entity.type
_entity.pdbx_description
1 polymer ?
#
loop_
_entity_poly.entity_id
_entity_poly.type
_entity_poly.pdbx_seq_one_letter_code
_entity_poly.pdbx_strand_id
1 'polypeptide(L)'
;MNLILSKEYDILSEIIEGFLLQSDVQNLQNYLEVLKFRVEDEQNTVDFYMEIADQSRLPIIKETFQRAAKDEQNHAVWFLLFLTQK
;
A
#
# COMPACT_ATOMS: atom_id res chain seq x y z
N MET A 1 -0.07 -19.64 -24.44
CA MET A 1 0.31 -18.99 -23.17
C MET A 1 0.11 -17.49 -23.38
N ASN A 2 -0.94 -16.91 -22.76
CA ASN A 2 -1.39 -15.54 -23.04
C ASN A 2 -0.45 -14.51 -22.39
N LEU A 3 0.01 -13.51 -23.15
CA LEU A 3 0.75 -12.32 -22.66
C LEU A 3 -0.01 -11.50 -21.61
N ILE A 4 -1.31 -11.76 -21.42
CA ILE A 4 -2.14 -11.16 -20.36
C ILE A 4 -1.74 -11.72 -18.98
N LEU A 5 -1.37 -13.01 -18.91
CA LEU A 5 -0.99 -13.67 -17.66
C LEU A 5 0.35 -13.16 -17.11
N SER A 6 1.25 -12.61 -17.92
CA SER A 6 2.56 -12.14 -17.43
C SER A 6 2.50 -10.76 -16.76
N LYS A 7 1.55 -9.89 -17.11
CA LYS A 7 1.35 -8.59 -16.43
C LYS A 7 0.65 -8.72 -15.07
N GLU A 8 -0.15 -9.77 -14.90
CA GLU A 8 -0.76 -10.13 -13.62
C GLU A 8 0.31 -10.58 -12.60
N TYR A 9 1.44 -11.13 -13.05
CA TYR A 9 2.56 -11.56 -12.19
C TYR A 9 3.52 -10.43 -11.78
N ASP A 10 3.71 -9.38 -12.58
CA ASP A 10 4.55 -8.25 -12.19
C ASP A 10 3.86 -7.37 -11.11
N ILE A 11 2.52 -7.22 -11.15
CA ILE A 11 1.72 -6.61 -10.04
C ILE A 11 1.80 -7.47 -8.77
N LEU A 12 1.83 -8.80 -8.92
CA LEU A 12 2.05 -9.72 -7.81
C LEU A 12 3.45 -9.52 -7.18
N SER A 13 4.45 -9.00 -7.90
CA SER A 13 5.77 -8.67 -7.35
C SER A 13 5.77 -7.37 -6.53
N GLU A 14 4.98 -6.37 -6.90
CA GLU A 14 4.84 -5.12 -6.12
C GLU A 14 4.00 -5.34 -4.85
N ILE A 15 2.98 -6.20 -4.92
CA ILE A 15 2.29 -6.81 -3.74
C ILE A 15 3.28 -7.52 -2.80
N ILE A 16 4.36 -8.06 -3.34
CA ILE A 16 5.41 -8.80 -2.61
C ILE A 16 6.55 -7.90 -2.14
N GLU A 17 6.70 -6.64 -2.56
CA GLU A 17 7.78 -5.75 -2.11
C GLU A 17 7.34 -4.64 -1.13
N GLY A 18 6.04 -4.32 -1.03
CA GLY A 18 5.47 -3.69 0.19
C GLY A 18 5.70 -4.54 1.47
N PHE A 19 6.13 -5.78 1.27
CA PHE A 19 6.69 -6.71 2.24
C PHE A 19 8.03 -6.29 2.89
N LEU A 20 8.70 -5.18 2.53
CA LEU A 20 9.83 -4.67 3.34
C LEU A 20 9.38 -4.01 4.66
N LEU A 21 8.46 -4.65 5.37
CA LEU A 21 8.01 -4.32 6.72
C LEU A 21 8.24 -5.50 7.65
N GLN A 22 9.46 -6.00 7.73
CA GLN A 22 9.79 -7.08 8.66
C GLN A 22 11.11 -6.83 9.38
N SER A 23 11.16 -5.73 10.11
CA SER A 23 12.00 -5.62 11.31
C SER A 23 11.32 -4.82 12.42
N ASP A 24 10.56 -3.78 12.07
CA ASP A 24 10.15 -2.78 13.07
C ASP A 24 8.82 -3.11 13.77
N VAL A 25 7.87 -3.76 13.09
CA VAL A 25 6.60 -4.18 13.72
C VAL A 25 6.82 -5.24 14.80
N GLN A 26 7.82 -6.13 14.64
CA GLN A 26 8.09 -7.19 15.62
C GLN A 26 8.54 -6.65 17.00
N ASN A 27 9.02 -5.40 17.06
CA ASN A 27 9.40 -4.73 18.30
C ASN A 27 8.27 -3.88 18.91
N LEU A 28 7.12 -3.72 18.24
CA LEU A 28 5.97 -3.01 18.79
C LEU A 28 5.19 -3.94 19.71
N GLN A 29 5.20 -3.62 21.01
CA GLN A 29 4.55 -4.45 22.04
C GLN A 29 3.09 -4.04 22.29
N ASN A 30 2.67 -2.87 21.77
CA ASN A 30 1.36 -2.30 22.05
C ASN A 30 0.50 -2.21 20.79
N TYR A 31 -0.74 -2.71 20.89
CA TYR A 31 -1.78 -2.61 19.85
C TYR A 31 -1.94 -1.18 19.29
N LEU A 32 -1.91 -0.17 20.15
CA LEU A 32 -2.03 1.23 19.71
C LEU A 32 -0.82 1.73 18.92
N GLU A 33 0.38 1.22 19.23
CA GLU A 33 1.60 1.57 18.49
C GLU A 33 1.61 0.92 17.12
N VAL A 34 1.15 -0.34 17.04
CA VAL A 34 0.96 -1.04 15.76
C VAL A 34 -0.03 -0.30 14.87
N LEU A 35 -1.18 0.11 15.42
CA LEU A 35 -2.18 0.84 14.63
C LEU A 35 -1.65 2.20 14.13
N LYS A 36 -0.91 2.95 14.95
CA LYS A 36 -0.29 4.21 14.53
C LYS A 36 0.73 4.00 13.42
N PHE A 37 1.61 3.01 13.60
CA PHE A 37 2.58 2.62 12.59
C PHE A 37 1.90 2.30 11.26
N ARG A 38 0.82 1.50 11.30
CA ARG A 38 0.07 1.14 10.10
C ARG A 38 -0.59 2.33 9.41
N VAL A 39 -1.16 3.29 10.16
CA VAL A 39 -1.69 4.52 9.52
C VAL A 39 -0.60 5.26 8.73
N GLU A 40 0.59 5.41 9.32
CA GLU A 40 1.71 6.11 8.68
C GLU A 40 2.26 5.33 7.47
N ASP A 41 2.42 4.02 7.62
CA ASP A 41 2.87 3.09 6.59
C ASP A 41 1.95 3.08 5.36
N GLU A 42 0.64 2.99 5.58
CA GLU A 42 -0.35 3.06 4.50
C GLU A 42 -0.32 4.44 3.82
N GLN A 43 -0.22 5.54 4.58
CA GLN A 43 -0.14 6.89 3.98
C GLN A 43 1.13 7.07 3.13
N ASN A 44 2.27 6.55 3.58
CA ASN A 44 3.51 6.58 2.80
C ASN A 44 3.36 5.77 1.49
N THR A 45 2.64 4.64 1.55
CA THR A 45 2.38 3.80 0.38
C THR A 45 1.43 4.48 -0.61
N VAL A 46 0.42 5.20 -0.12
CA VAL A 46 -0.44 6.06 -0.94
C VAL A 46 0.39 7.09 -1.71
N ASP A 47 1.24 7.81 -1.01
CA ASP A 47 2.07 8.87 -1.60
C ASP A 47 3.03 8.28 -2.66
N PHE A 48 3.63 7.13 -2.36
CA PHE A 48 4.47 6.38 -3.29
C PHE A 48 3.73 5.98 -4.57
N TYR A 49 2.55 5.37 -4.46
CA TYR A 49 1.76 4.98 -5.63
C TYR A 49 1.27 6.20 -6.43
N MET A 50 0.88 7.28 -5.76
CA MET A 50 0.49 8.52 -6.44
C MET A 50 1.67 9.15 -7.18
N GLU A 51 2.88 9.11 -6.62
CA GLU A 51 4.10 9.57 -7.30
C GLU A 51 4.36 8.78 -8.59
N ILE A 52 4.26 7.45 -8.55
CA ILE A 52 4.42 6.60 -9.75
C ILE A 52 3.35 6.93 -10.79
N ALA A 53 2.10 7.11 -10.37
CA ALA A 53 0.99 7.44 -11.25
C ALA A 53 1.19 8.79 -11.95
N ASP A 54 1.70 9.80 -11.24
CA ASP A 54 1.92 11.15 -11.76
C ASP A 54 3.13 11.22 -12.70
N GLN A 55 4.17 10.44 -12.43
CA GLN A 55 5.36 10.36 -13.29
C GLN A 55 5.11 9.52 -14.55
N SER A 56 4.10 8.63 -14.53
CA SER A 56 3.82 7.74 -15.63
C SER A 56 3.11 8.43 -16.81
N ARG A 57 3.63 8.18 -18.02
CA ARG A 57 3.00 8.59 -19.28
C ARG A 57 2.07 7.52 -19.88
N LEU A 58 2.10 6.31 -19.34
CA LEU A 58 1.28 5.20 -19.83
C LEU A 58 -0.05 5.16 -19.08
N PRO A 59 -1.20 5.32 -19.76
CA PRO A 59 -2.50 5.36 -19.09
C PRO A 59 -2.77 4.14 -18.20
N ILE A 60 -2.39 2.95 -18.65
CA ILE A 60 -2.58 1.71 -17.88
C ILE A 60 -1.79 1.70 -16.57
N ILE A 61 -0.59 2.26 -16.55
CA ILE A 61 0.23 2.34 -15.34
C ILE A 61 -0.38 3.37 -14.39
N LYS A 62 -0.73 4.55 -14.91
CA LYS A 62 -1.40 5.60 -14.13
C LYS A 62 -2.67 5.08 -13.46
N GLU A 63 -3.54 4.42 -14.22
CA GLU A 63 -4.77 3.84 -13.68
C GLU A 63 -4.52 2.75 -12.64
N THR A 64 -3.53 1.90 -12.85
CA THR A 64 -3.20 0.83 -11.89
C THR A 64 -2.72 1.40 -10.57
N PHE A 65 -1.77 2.33 -10.58
CA PHE A 65 -1.24 2.92 -9.35
C PHE A 65 -2.24 3.85 -8.66
N GLN A 66 -3.09 4.56 -9.41
CA GLN A 66 -4.19 5.33 -8.80
C GLN A 66 -5.23 4.42 -8.11
N ARG A 67 -5.49 3.23 -8.66
CA ARG A 67 -6.35 2.24 -7.98
C ARG A 67 -5.68 1.71 -6.72
N ALA A 68 -4.41 1.32 -6.79
CA ALA A 68 -3.65 0.85 -5.64
C ALA A 68 -3.58 1.92 -4.52
N ALA A 69 -3.26 3.17 -4.86
CA ALA A 69 -3.26 4.28 -3.90
C ALA A 69 -4.61 4.47 -3.20
N LYS A 70 -5.72 4.27 -3.93
CA LYS A 70 -7.06 4.35 -3.33
C LYS A 70 -7.30 3.21 -2.33
N ASP A 71 -6.78 2.01 -2.61
CA ASP A 71 -6.91 0.88 -1.69
C ASP A 71 -6.15 1.15 -0.39
N GLU A 72 -4.91 1.65 -0.46
CA GLU A 72 -4.13 1.99 0.74
C GLU A 72 -4.72 3.19 1.51
N GLN A 73 -5.32 4.17 0.82
CA GLN A 73 -6.09 5.23 1.49
C GLN A 73 -7.25 4.65 2.32
N ASN A 74 -7.94 3.64 1.80
CA ASN A 74 -9.01 2.97 2.56
C ASN A 74 -8.41 2.23 3.76
N HIS A 75 -7.29 1.52 3.60
CA HIS A 75 -6.62 0.83 4.71
C HIS A 75 -6.23 1.80 5.84
N ALA A 76 -5.64 2.96 5.51
CA ALA A 76 -5.33 4.01 6.49
C ALA A 76 -6.57 4.46 7.27
N VAL A 77 -7.72 4.61 6.59
CA VAL A 77 -9.01 4.96 7.24
C VAL A 77 -9.47 3.87 8.21
N TRP A 78 -9.35 2.59 7.86
CA TRP A 78 -9.69 1.48 8.75
C TRP A 78 -8.82 1.47 10.00
N PHE A 79 -7.50 1.67 9.86
CA PHE A 79 -6.61 1.74 11.02
C PHE A 79 -6.92 2.95 11.91
N LEU A 80 -7.26 4.10 11.33
CA LEU A 80 -7.71 5.28 12.07
C LEU A 80 -9.03 5.04 12.82
N LEU A 81 -9.97 4.29 12.22
CA LEU A 81 -11.22 3.90 12.89
C LEU A 81 -10.94 3.08 14.15
N PHE A 82 -10.05 2.08 14.06
CA PHE A 82 -9.68 1.26 15.22
C PHE A 82 -8.92 2.06 16.30
N LEU A 83 -8.15 3.08 15.91
CA LEU A 83 -7.50 3.99 16.87
C LEU A 83 -8.49 4.87 17.65
N THR A 84 -9.63 5.20 17.04
CA THR A 84 -10.61 6.16 17.59
C THR A 84 -11.75 5.51 18.35
N GLN A 85 -12.06 4.24 18.07
CA GLN A 85 -12.98 3.43 18.86
C GLN A 85 -12.29 2.92 20.14
N LYS A 86 -12.36 3.72 21.22
CA LYS A 86 -11.97 3.32 22.57
C LYS A 86 -13.15 2.84 23.39
#